data_AF-A0A9X0HK41-F1
#
_entry.id   AF-A0A9X0HK41-F1
#
_cell.length_a   1.000
_cell.length_b   1.000
_cell.length_c   1.000
_cell.angle_alpha   90.00
_cell.angle_beta   90.00
_cell.angle_gamma   90.00
#
_symmetry.space_group_name_H-M   'P 1'
#
loop_
_entity.id
_entity.type
_entity.pdbx_description
1 polymer ?
#
loop_
_entity_poly.entity_id
_entity_poly.type
_entity_poly.pdbx_seq_one_letter_code
_entity_poly.pdbx_strand_id
1 'polypeptide(L)'
;MKKKSIPQIIRSIQRGSGSGNVFTSKQVKPYLDRELQEVADAIKEFMFAELELSGRHNIRRDQSGLWHNTKVTMTTDGGLIQLPEYGEALDAGRQPGTKMVPLDMLIAWVKRYRILGRVKRTGVFRKASAESVNSAAVAIQRSIYRNGIKARPFIEATLDFQQLLIAEVVDQIMIPEIVSVLEVTFSDKN
;
A
#
# COMPACT_ATOMS: atom_id res chain seq x y z
N MET A 1 19.13 -7.94 12.43
CA MET A 1 17.80 -7.30 12.21
C MET A 1 16.83 -7.83 13.26
N LYS A 2 16.21 -6.96 14.06
CA LYS A 2 15.14 -7.38 14.99
C LYS A 2 13.92 -7.76 14.13
N LYS A 3 13.45 -9.02 14.20
CA LYS A 3 12.16 -9.40 13.62
C LYS A 3 11.10 -8.51 14.30
N LYS A 4 10.54 -7.52 13.60
CA LYS A 4 9.34 -6.83 14.10
C LYS A 4 8.28 -7.91 14.23
N SER A 5 7.76 -8.14 15.44
CA SER A 5 6.65 -9.06 15.62
C SER A 5 5.49 -8.54 14.79
N ILE A 6 5.02 -9.35 13.85
CA ILE A 6 3.82 -9.04 13.09
C ILE A 6 2.68 -8.95 14.11
N PRO A 7 1.91 -7.84 14.16
CA PRO A 7 0.72 -7.80 14.99
C PRO A 7 -0.19 -8.95 14.57
N GLN A 8 -0.76 -9.71 15.52
CA GLN A 8 -1.77 -10.71 15.19
C GLN A 8 -2.97 -10.00 14.57
N ILE A 9 -3.01 -9.99 13.25
CA ILE A 9 -4.08 -9.38 12.45
C ILE A 9 -5.21 -10.39 12.28
N ILE A 10 -4.89 -11.68 12.22
CA ILE A 10 -5.83 -12.77 11.98
C ILE A 10 -6.43 -13.25 13.29
N ARG A 11 -7.75 -13.41 13.31
CA ARG A 11 -8.45 -14.03 14.44
C ARG A 11 -8.52 -15.53 14.22
N SER A 12 -8.38 -16.30 15.30
CA SER A 12 -8.61 -17.74 15.23
C SER A 12 -10.11 -18.05 15.20
N ILE A 13 -10.49 -19.06 14.41
CA ILE A 13 -11.84 -19.61 14.44
C ILE A 13 -11.99 -20.44 15.72
N GLN A 14 -12.83 -20.00 16.65
CA GLN A 14 -13.21 -20.82 17.80
C GLN A 14 -14.29 -21.82 17.39
N ARG A 15 -14.02 -23.13 17.50
CA ARG A 15 -15.05 -24.17 17.34
C ARG A 15 -16.10 -23.99 18.44
N GLY A 16 -17.37 -23.88 18.06
CA GLY A 16 -18.48 -23.92 19.02
C GLY A 16 -18.53 -25.28 19.72
N SER A 17 -18.94 -25.31 20.98
CA SER A 17 -19.01 -26.51 21.84
C SER A 17 -20.04 -27.58 21.41
N GLY A 18 -20.55 -27.50 20.17
CA GLY A 18 -21.46 -28.48 19.59
C GLY A 18 -20.70 -29.60 18.88
N SER A 19 -21.12 -30.83 19.14
CA SER A 19 -20.60 -32.06 18.54
C SER A 19 -20.44 -31.98 17.01
N GLY A 20 -19.22 -32.15 16.52
CA GLY A 20 -18.90 -32.87 15.27
C GLY A 20 -19.15 -32.20 13.91
N ASN A 21 -19.81 -31.04 13.83
CA ASN A 21 -20.12 -30.48 12.51
C ASN A 21 -18.94 -29.68 11.93
N VAL A 22 -18.30 -30.24 10.91
CA VAL A 22 -17.39 -29.54 9.98
C VAL A 22 -18.08 -28.27 9.48
N PHE A 23 -17.39 -27.13 9.49
CA PHE A 23 -17.93 -25.90 8.91
C PHE A 23 -18.26 -26.13 7.43
N THR A 24 -19.48 -25.83 7.02
CA THR A 24 -19.84 -25.90 5.60
C THR A 24 -19.11 -24.78 4.84
N SER A 25 -18.82 -24.99 3.55
CA SER A 25 -18.19 -23.96 2.71
C SER A 25 -18.94 -22.61 2.76
N LYS A 26 -20.26 -22.64 2.95
CA LYS A 26 -21.11 -21.44 3.08
C LYS A 26 -20.87 -20.67 4.39
N GLN A 27 -20.41 -21.33 5.45
CA GLN A 27 -20.07 -20.72 6.74
C GLN A 27 -18.62 -20.23 6.77
N VAL A 28 -17.71 -20.95 6.11
CA VAL A 28 -16.28 -20.61 6.06
C VAL A 28 -16.02 -19.42 5.15
N LYS A 29 -16.67 -19.38 3.98
CA LYS A 29 -16.38 -18.38 2.95
C LYS A 29 -16.52 -16.94 3.46
N PRO A 30 -17.61 -16.52 4.13
CA PRO A 30 -17.72 -15.14 4.65
C PRO A 30 -16.67 -14.80 5.72
N TYR A 31 -16.25 -15.80 6.50
CA TYR A 31 -15.19 -15.62 7.49
C TYR A 31 -13.85 -15.40 6.79
N LEU A 32 -13.49 -16.29 5.87
CA LEU A 32 -12.26 -16.21 5.10
C LEU A 32 -12.19 -14.90 4.28
N ASP A 33 -13.28 -14.52 3.62
CA ASP A 33 -13.37 -13.25 2.86
C ASP A 33 -13.11 -12.04 3.78
N ARG A 34 -13.61 -12.06 5.02
CA ARG A 34 -13.36 -11.00 6.01
C ARG A 34 -11.89 -10.96 6.44
N GLU A 35 -11.31 -12.09 6.81
CA GLU A 35 -9.91 -12.14 7.25
C GLU A 35 -8.95 -11.75 6.10
N LEU A 36 -9.24 -12.18 4.87
CA LEU A 36 -8.49 -11.76 3.68
C LEU A 36 -8.60 -10.25 3.43
N GLN A 37 -9.77 -9.65 3.68
CA GLN A 37 -9.94 -8.20 3.59
C GLN A 37 -9.14 -7.46 4.67
N GLU A 38 -9.12 -7.94 5.91
CA GLU A 38 -8.31 -7.37 6.99
C GLU A 38 -6.81 -7.44 6.66
N VAL A 39 -6.36 -8.55 6.06
CA VAL A 39 -4.98 -8.69 5.55
C VAL A 39 -4.70 -7.71 4.42
N ALA A 40 -5.63 -7.52 3.47
CA ALA A 40 -5.48 -6.55 2.39
C ALA A 40 -5.31 -5.12 2.93
N ASP A 41 -6.12 -4.75 3.92
CA ASP A 41 -6.06 -3.43 4.57
C ASP A 41 -4.75 -3.25 5.35
N ALA A 42 -4.27 -4.29 6.04
CA ALA A 42 -3.00 -4.27 6.74
C ALA A 42 -1.79 -4.12 5.81
N ILE A 43 -1.77 -4.85 4.67
CA ILE A 43 -0.74 -4.70 3.63
C ILE A 43 -0.73 -3.27 3.10
N LYS A 44 -1.92 -2.71 2.85
CA LYS A 44 -2.05 -1.34 2.38
C LYS A 44 -1.50 -0.34 3.41
N GLU A 45 -1.90 -0.41 4.67
CA GLU A 45 -1.37 0.48 5.72
C GLU A 45 0.15 0.32 5.88
N PHE A 46 0.68 -0.90 5.85
CA PHE A 46 2.11 -1.17 5.91
C PHE A 46 2.87 -0.51 4.74
N MET A 47 2.38 -0.68 3.52
CA MET A 47 2.96 -0.09 2.30
C MET A 47 3.12 1.43 2.45
N PHE A 48 2.08 2.10 2.95
CA PHE A 48 2.13 3.55 3.16
C PHE A 48 2.99 3.95 4.34
N ALA A 49 3.07 3.15 5.40
CA ALA A 49 4.01 3.38 6.50
C ALA A 49 5.47 3.33 6.01
N GLU A 50 5.84 2.34 5.19
CA GLU A 50 7.19 2.25 4.59
C GLU A 50 7.48 3.42 3.64
N LEU A 51 6.49 3.79 2.83
CA LEU A 51 6.61 4.93 1.94
C LEU A 51 6.71 6.28 2.69
N GLU A 52 6.11 6.40 3.87
CA GLU A 52 6.24 7.57 4.74
C GLU A 52 7.58 7.60 5.49
N LEU A 53 8.11 6.44 5.90
CA LEU A 53 9.44 6.32 6.53
C LEU A 53 10.57 6.84 5.64
N SER A 54 10.46 6.63 4.33
CA SER A 54 11.43 7.13 3.35
C SER A 54 11.22 8.61 2.97
N GLY A 55 10.13 9.22 3.42
CA GLY A 55 9.70 10.58 3.10
C GLY A 55 9.94 11.60 4.21
N ARG A 56 9.98 12.89 3.83
CA ARG A 56 9.90 14.02 4.78
C ARG A 56 8.46 14.49 5.06
N HIS A 57 7.51 13.95 4.31
CA HIS A 57 6.11 14.41 4.31
C HIS A 57 5.18 13.21 4.23
N ASN A 58 4.13 13.27 5.05
CA ASN A 58 3.05 12.28 5.05
C ASN A 58 2.30 12.30 3.71
N ILE A 59 1.76 11.16 3.35
CA ILE A 59 0.98 11.01 2.13
C ILE A 59 -0.42 11.56 2.35
N ARG A 60 -0.87 12.38 1.40
CA ARG A 60 -2.24 12.87 1.42
C ARG A 60 -3.21 11.73 1.14
N ARG A 61 -4.17 11.55 2.05
CA ARG A 61 -5.29 10.62 1.92
C ARG A 61 -6.51 11.31 1.26
N ASP A 62 -6.29 12.05 0.17
CA ASP A 62 -7.36 12.66 -0.65
C ASP A 62 -7.72 11.77 -1.84
N GLN A 63 -8.91 11.94 -2.45
CA GLN A 63 -9.41 11.06 -3.52
C GLN A 63 -8.46 10.89 -4.72
N SER A 64 -7.61 11.90 -4.96
CA SER A 64 -6.62 11.90 -6.05
C SER A 64 -5.20 11.57 -5.56
N GLY A 65 -5.06 11.16 -4.30
CA GLY A 65 -3.81 10.78 -3.66
C GLY A 65 -3.49 9.31 -3.89
N LEU A 66 -2.23 8.95 -3.65
CA LEU A 66 -1.75 7.57 -3.83
C LEU A 66 -2.57 6.60 -2.97
N TRP A 67 -2.92 6.98 -1.74
CA TRP A 67 -3.74 6.17 -0.82
C TRP A 67 -5.04 5.65 -1.44
N HIS A 68 -5.82 6.53 -2.07
CA HIS A 68 -7.11 6.14 -2.64
C HIS A 68 -6.98 5.41 -3.98
N ASN A 69 -5.91 5.68 -4.72
CA ASN A 69 -5.69 5.08 -6.04
C ASN A 69 -4.96 3.73 -5.98
N THR A 70 -4.36 3.38 -4.84
CA THR A 70 -3.84 2.03 -4.59
C THR A 70 -4.97 1.10 -4.17
N LYS A 71 -5.11 -0.03 -4.85
CA LYS A 71 -5.98 -1.14 -4.45
C LYS A 71 -5.15 -2.34 -4.05
N VAL A 72 -5.50 -2.95 -2.92
CA VAL A 72 -4.93 -4.22 -2.48
C VAL A 72 -6.10 -5.19 -2.42
N THR A 73 -5.95 -6.33 -3.08
CA THR A 73 -6.93 -7.41 -3.07
C THR A 73 -6.24 -8.70 -2.69
N MET A 74 -6.79 -9.42 -1.74
CA MET A 74 -6.27 -10.70 -1.27
C MET A 74 -7.24 -11.80 -1.62
N THR A 75 -6.69 -12.93 -2.04
CA THR A 75 -7.39 -14.17 -2.37
C THR A 75 -6.62 -15.33 -1.74
N THR A 76 -7.22 -16.51 -1.74
CA THR A 76 -6.54 -17.75 -1.32
C THR A 76 -5.31 -18.07 -2.16
N ASP A 77 -5.31 -17.62 -3.42
CA ASP A 77 -4.27 -17.94 -4.40
C ASP A 77 -3.12 -16.92 -4.38
N GLY A 78 -3.29 -15.82 -3.63
CA GLY A 78 -2.31 -14.76 -3.50
C GLY A 78 -2.93 -13.38 -3.34
N GLY A 79 -2.06 -12.36 -3.37
CA GLY A 79 -2.45 -10.96 -3.28
C GLY A 79 -2.04 -10.18 -4.52
N LEU A 80 -2.90 -9.23 -4.91
CA LEU A 80 -2.66 -8.29 -5.99
C LEU A 80 -2.63 -6.87 -5.42
N ILE A 81 -1.54 -6.15 -5.69
CA ILE A 81 -1.37 -4.74 -5.35
C ILE A 81 -1.38 -3.94 -6.65
N GLN A 82 -2.41 -3.13 -6.84
CA GLN A 82 -2.54 -2.23 -7.99
C GLN A 82 -2.12 -0.82 -7.58
N LEU A 83 -1.02 -0.34 -8.18
CA LEU A 83 -0.52 1.02 -8.01
C LEU A 83 -0.94 1.89 -9.20
N PRO A 84 -1.13 3.21 -9.02
CA PRO A 84 -1.21 4.12 -10.15
C PRO A 84 0.15 4.17 -10.88
N GLU A 85 0.16 4.57 -12.15
CA GLU A 85 1.35 4.60 -13.02
C GLU A 85 2.57 5.31 -12.39
N TYR A 86 2.33 6.36 -11.61
CA TYR A 86 3.40 7.11 -10.95
C TYR A 86 3.95 6.42 -9.68
N GLY A 87 3.34 5.34 -9.19
CA GLY A 87 3.76 4.60 -8.00
C GLY A 87 5.12 3.95 -8.18
N GLU A 88 5.36 3.30 -9.33
CA GLU A 88 6.67 2.72 -9.67
C GLU A 88 7.75 3.80 -9.77
N ALA A 89 7.41 4.97 -10.32
CA ALA A 89 8.32 6.10 -10.40
C ALA A 89 8.69 6.69 -9.03
N LEU A 90 7.81 6.56 -8.02
CA LEU A 90 8.13 6.93 -6.64
C LEU A 90 9.10 5.93 -6.00
N ASP A 91 8.86 4.64 -6.25
CA ASP A 91 9.70 3.56 -5.74
C ASP A 91 11.12 3.64 -6.29
N ALA A 92 11.26 3.67 -7.63
CA ALA A 92 12.55 3.73 -8.32
C ALA A 92 13.23 5.11 -8.26
N GLY A 93 12.45 6.18 -8.07
CA GLY A 93 12.94 7.55 -8.17
C GLY A 93 13.39 7.94 -9.58
N ARG A 94 14.25 8.96 -9.67
CA ARG A 94 14.79 9.44 -10.94
C ARG A 94 16.26 9.81 -10.79
N GLN A 95 17.12 9.29 -11.66
CA GLN A 95 18.54 9.63 -11.66
C GLN A 95 18.79 11.03 -12.24
N PRO A 96 19.79 11.77 -11.71
CA PRO A 96 20.29 13.00 -12.31
C PRO A 96 20.64 12.83 -13.80
N GLY A 97 20.40 13.87 -14.60
CA GLY A 97 20.88 13.96 -15.98
C GLY A 97 20.11 13.13 -17.02
N THR A 98 19.09 12.37 -16.63
CA THR A 98 18.32 11.49 -17.54
C THR A 98 17.49 12.27 -18.58
N LYS A 99 16.17 12.37 -18.39
CA LYS A 99 15.26 13.15 -19.25
C LYS A 99 14.56 14.19 -18.38
N MET A 100 14.18 15.33 -18.94
CA MET A 100 13.34 16.27 -18.21
C MET A 100 11.91 15.72 -18.08
N VAL A 101 11.28 15.96 -16.93
CA VAL A 101 9.86 15.63 -16.70
C VAL A 101 8.99 16.55 -17.57
N PRO A 102 7.89 16.08 -18.18
CA PRO A 102 6.98 16.93 -18.95
C PRO A 102 6.52 18.17 -18.15
N LEU A 103 6.60 19.34 -18.77
CA LEU A 103 6.38 20.60 -18.08
C LEU A 103 4.91 20.83 -17.71
N ASP A 104 4.00 20.37 -18.57
CA ASP A 104 2.55 20.34 -18.38
C ASP A 104 2.15 19.56 -17.11
N MET A 105 2.76 18.40 -16.88
CA MET A 105 2.55 17.63 -15.64
C MET A 105 3.01 18.40 -14.40
N LEU A 106 4.17 19.07 -14.48
CA LEU A 106 4.67 19.90 -13.37
C LEU A 106 3.80 21.14 -13.14
N ILE A 107 3.26 21.75 -14.19
CA ILE A 107 2.30 22.86 -14.09
C ILE A 107 1.04 22.39 -13.37
N ALA A 108 0.47 21.25 -13.75
CA ALA A 108 -0.70 20.67 -13.09
C ALA A 108 -0.40 20.37 -11.61
N TRP A 109 0.77 19.81 -11.33
CA TRP A 109 1.24 19.55 -9.97
C TRP A 109 1.39 20.83 -9.14
N VAL A 110 2.08 21.86 -9.65
CA VAL A 110 2.25 23.15 -8.94
C VAL A 110 0.91 23.82 -8.67
N LYS A 111 -0.05 23.77 -9.62
CA LYS A 111 -1.41 24.29 -9.43
C LYS A 111 -2.16 23.52 -8.34
N ARG A 112 -2.12 22.19 -8.38
CA ARG A 112 -2.77 21.31 -7.41
C ARG A 112 -2.24 21.53 -5.99
N TYR A 113 -0.93 21.65 -5.84
CA TYR A 113 -0.27 21.74 -4.53
C TYR A 113 0.06 23.18 -4.08
N ARG A 114 -0.28 24.19 -4.90
CA ARG A 114 -0.07 25.63 -4.59
C ARG A 114 1.37 25.95 -4.15
N ILE A 115 2.36 25.37 -4.83
CA ILE A 115 3.80 25.47 -4.48
C ILE A 115 4.40 26.77 -5.02
N LEU A 116 3.77 27.88 -4.69
CA LEU A 116 4.23 29.20 -5.10
C LEU A 116 5.19 29.76 -4.06
N GLY A 117 6.28 30.35 -4.54
CA GLY A 117 7.26 30.97 -3.66
C GLY A 117 6.64 32.07 -2.78
N ARG A 118 7.18 32.24 -1.58
CA ARG A 118 6.83 33.37 -0.70
C ARG A 118 7.56 34.63 -1.17
N VAL A 119 6.90 35.78 -1.06
CA VAL A 119 7.53 37.08 -1.27
C VAL A 119 8.52 37.31 -0.13
N LYS A 120 9.82 37.42 -0.43
CA LYS A 120 10.89 37.57 0.58
C LYS A 120 10.66 38.74 1.56
N ARG A 121 10.04 39.82 1.08
CA ARG A 121 9.80 41.05 1.87
C ARG A 121 8.60 40.95 2.82
N THR A 122 7.55 40.21 2.44
CA THR A 122 6.27 40.21 3.18
C THR A 122 5.93 38.85 3.76
N GLY A 123 6.66 37.79 3.41
CA GLY A 123 6.35 36.41 3.82
C GLY A 123 5.08 35.84 3.17
N VAL A 124 4.29 36.66 2.48
CA VAL A 124 3.03 36.27 1.84
C VAL A 124 3.29 35.38 0.63
N PHE A 125 2.50 34.33 0.46
CA PHE A 125 2.54 33.48 -0.72
C PHE A 125 2.21 34.30 -1.97
N ARG A 126 3.05 34.18 -3.02
CA ARG A 126 2.76 34.85 -4.30
C ARG A 126 1.40 34.38 -4.82
N LYS A 127 0.61 35.31 -5.37
CA LYS A 127 -0.62 34.95 -6.08
C LYS A 127 -0.29 34.01 -7.25
N ALA A 128 -1.18 33.04 -7.46
CA ALA A 128 -1.10 32.09 -8.56
C ALA A 128 -1.42 32.83 -9.87
N SER A 129 -0.39 33.35 -10.55
CA SER A 129 -0.48 33.79 -11.93
C SER A 129 0.04 32.68 -12.85
N ALA A 130 -0.34 32.71 -14.13
CA ALA A 130 0.13 31.71 -15.08
C ALA A 130 1.67 31.72 -15.20
N GLU A 131 2.27 32.91 -15.18
CA GLU A 131 3.72 33.13 -15.25
C GLU A 131 4.42 32.56 -14.00
N SER A 132 3.84 32.75 -12.81
CA SER A 132 4.45 32.28 -11.56
C SER A 132 4.42 30.75 -11.45
N VAL A 133 3.35 30.12 -11.93
CA VAL A 133 3.23 28.65 -12.03
C VAL A 133 4.23 28.09 -13.04
N ASN A 134 4.31 28.67 -14.25
CA ASN A 134 5.23 28.20 -15.29
C ASN A 134 6.69 28.33 -14.84
N SER A 135 7.05 29.46 -14.23
CA SER A 135 8.40 29.66 -13.69
C SER A 135 8.74 28.65 -12.60
N ALA A 136 7.82 28.35 -11.69
CA ALA A 136 8.02 27.34 -10.66
C ALA A 136 8.18 25.94 -11.27
N ALA A 137 7.33 25.58 -12.24
CA ALA A 137 7.41 24.30 -12.94
C ALA A 137 8.77 24.11 -13.65
N VAL A 138 9.27 25.13 -14.36
CA VAL A 138 10.60 25.09 -15.00
C VAL A 138 11.72 24.95 -13.97
N ALA A 139 11.63 25.65 -12.83
CA ALA A 139 12.61 25.54 -11.76
C ALA A 139 12.64 24.12 -11.15
N ILE A 140 11.46 23.53 -10.91
CA ILE A 140 11.32 22.16 -10.43
C ILE A 140 11.87 21.17 -11.46
N GLN A 141 11.53 21.33 -12.74
CA GLN A 141 12.01 20.49 -13.83
C GLN A 141 13.55 20.48 -13.89
N ARG A 142 14.17 21.66 -13.84
CA ARG A 142 15.63 21.81 -13.84
C ARG A 142 16.25 21.22 -12.57
N SER A 143 15.62 21.39 -11.42
CA SER A 143 16.08 20.79 -10.16
C SER A 143 16.06 19.27 -10.23
N ILE A 144 14.94 18.68 -10.69
CA ILE A 144 14.80 17.24 -10.90
C ILE A 144 15.82 16.73 -11.92
N TYR A 145 16.06 17.47 -13.00
CA TYR A 145 17.06 17.08 -13.98
C TYR A 145 18.48 17.09 -13.40
N ARG A 146 18.83 18.11 -12.60
CA ARG A 146 20.19 18.24 -12.03
C ARG A 146 20.45 17.30 -10.86
N ASN A 147 19.45 17.09 -10.01
CA ASN A 147 19.61 16.41 -8.72
C ASN A 147 18.90 15.05 -8.67
N GLY A 148 18.07 14.73 -9.66
CA GLY A 148 17.20 13.56 -9.62
C GLY A 148 16.02 13.73 -8.67
N ILE A 149 15.29 12.62 -8.47
CA ILE A 149 14.30 12.42 -7.42
C ILE A 149 14.77 11.22 -6.63
N LYS A 150 14.96 11.39 -5.32
CA LYS A 150 15.34 10.28 -4.45
C LYS A 150 14.24 9.22 -4.46
N ALA A 151 14.65 7.98 -4.75
CA ALA A 151 13.84 6.78 -4.64
C ALA A 151 13.23 6.66 -3.23
N ARG A 152 12.01 6.14 -3.17
CA ARG A 152 11.33 5.77 -1.94
C ARG A 152 10.96 4.30 -2.03
N PRO A 153 11.90 3.38 -1.80
CA PRO A 153 11.62 1.96 -1.97
C PRO A 153 10.59 1.52 -0.91
N PHE A 154 9.44 1.04 -1.37
CA PHE A 154 8.37 0.49 -0.54
C PHE A 154 7.77 -0.79 -1.15
N ILE A 155 7.90 -1.02 -2.47
CA ILE A 155 7.27 -2.15 -3.15
C ILE A 155 7.84 -3.48 -2.63
N GLU A 156 9.17 -3.63 -2.64
CA GLU A 156 9.83 -4.87 -2.21
C GLU A 156 9.48 -5.23 -0.75
N ALA A 157 9.61 -4.26 0.17
CA ALA A 157 9.24 -4.44 1.56
C ALA A 157 7.76 -4.85 1.74
N THR A 158 6.87 -4.31 0.90
CA THR A 158 5.44 -4.64 0.93
C THR A 158 5.18 -6.06 0.42
N LEU A 159 5.89 -6.49 -0.62
CA LEU A 159 5.78 -7.87 -1.14
C LEU A 159 6.29 -8.90 -0.12
N ASP A 160 7.39 -8.60 0.57
CA ASP A 160 7.89 -9.44 1.66
C ASP A 160 6.88 -9.55 2.81
N PHE A 161 6.28 -8.42 3.18
CA PHE A 161 5.25 -8.38 4.22
C PHE A 161 3.98 -9.15 3.82
N GLN A 162 3.56 -9.04 2.56
CA GLN A 162 2.44 -9.80 2.00
C GLN A 162 2.69 -11.32 2.10
N GLN A 163 3.89 -11.79 1.75
CA GLN A 163 4.22 -13.23 1.82
C GLN A 163 4.12 -13.76 3.26
N LEU A 164 4.60 -12.98 4.24
CA LEU A 164 4.51 -13.34 5.65
C LEU A 164 3.07 -13.46 6.13
N LEU A 165 2.20 -12.51 5.76
CA LEU A 165 0.79 -12.54 6.16
C LEU A 165 0.01 -13.68 5.49
N ILE A 166 0.29 -14.00 4.22
CA ILE A 166 -0.33 -15.15 3.55
C ILE A 166 0.03 -16.45 4.27
N ALA A 167 1.30 -16.63 4.64
CA ALA A 167 1.72 -17.80 5.40
C ALA A 167 0.95 -17.93 6.73
N GLU A 168 0.75 -16.81 7.43
CA GLU A 168 -0.03 -16.80 8.67
C GLU A 168 -1.51 -17.17 8.45
N VAL A 169 -2.14 -16.69 7.37
CA VAL A 169 -3.52 -17.08 6.99
C VAL A 169 -3.62 -18.58 6.73
N VAL A 170 -2.65 -19.14 5.98
CA VAL A 170 -2.59 -20.57 5.69
C VAL A 170 -2.51 -21.37 6.99
N ASP A 171 -1.59 -20.99 7.87
CA ASP A 171 -1.30 -21.72 9.10
C ASP A 171 -2.44 -21.62 10.13
N GLN A 172 -3.05 -20.45 10.30
CA GLN A 172 -4.05 -20.23 11.35
C GLN A 172 -5.48 -20.56 10.92
N ILE A 173 -5.80 -20.47 9.63
CA ILE A 173 -7.17 -20.67 9.14
C ILE A 173 -7.27 -21.96 8.33
N MET A 174 -6.42 -22.17 7.32
CA MET A 174 -6.61 -23.28 6.39
C MET A 174 -6.19 -24.64 6.95
N ILE A 175 -5.06 -24.72 7.67
CA ILE A 175 -4.60 -26.00 8.23
C ILE A 175 -5.59 -26.58 9.26
N PRO A 176 -6.08 -25.81 10.27
CA PRO A 176 -7.03 -26.34 11.25
C PRO A 176 -8.35 -26.81 10.62
N GLU A 177 -8.79 -26.14 9.55
CA GLU A 177 -9.96 -26.55 8.76
C GLU A 177 -9.72 -27.89 8.05
N ILE A 178 -8.62 -28.03 7.31
CA ILE A 178 -8.28 -29.28 6.61
C ILE A 178 -8.19 -30.44 7.60
N VAL A 179 -7.52 -30.24 8.74
CA VAL A 179 -7.42 -31.25 9.80
C VAL A 179 -8.81 -31.63 10.32
N SER A 180 -9.70 -30.66 10.55
CA SER A 180 -11.06 -30.94 11.01
C SER A 180 -11.88 -31.81 10.04
N VAL A 181 -11.75 -31.57 8.74
CA VAL A 181 -12.45 -32.33 7.69
C VAL A 181 -11.92 -33.77 7.65
N LEU A 182 -10.60 -33.94 7.74
CA LEU A 182 -9.97 -35.26 7.73
C LEU A 182 -10.37 -36.04 9.00
N GLU A 183 -10.32 -35.44 10.18
CA GLU A 183 -10.71 -36.08 11.44
C GLU A 183 -12.13 -36.66 11.39
N VAL A 184 -13.10 -35.91 10.87
CA VAL A 184 -14.49 -36.39 10.73
C VAL A 184 -14.58 -37.53 9.71
N THR A 185 -13.95 -37.37 8.54
CA THR A 185 -14.02 -38.35 7.45
C THR A 185 -13.38 -39.70 7.81
N PHE A 186 -12.34 -39.68 8.64
CA PHE A 186 -11.64 -40.90 9.08
C PHE A 186 -12.18 -41.48 10.39
N SER A 187 -12.92 -40.71 11.20
CA SER A 187 -13.59 -41.23 12.41
C SER A 187 -14.85 -42.04 12.08
N ASP A 188 -15.55 -41.72 10.98
CA ASP A 188 -16.74 -42.45 10.52
C ASP A 188 -16.43 -43.83 9.88
N LYS A 189 -15.16 -44.19 9.73
CA LYS A 189 -14.72 -45.45 9.09
C LYS A 189 -14.21 -46.52 10.07
N ASN A 190 -14.25 -46.27 11.37
CA ASN A 190 -13.92 -47.24 12.44
C ASN A 190 -15.11 -47.43 13.37
#